data_AF-A0A2T9WM21-F1
#
_entry.id   AF-A0A2T9WM21-F1
#
_cell.length_a   1.000
_cell.length_b   1.000
_cell.length_c   1.000
_cell.angle_alpha   90.00
_cell.angle_beta   90.00
_cell.angle_gamma   90.00
#
_symmetry.space_group_name_H-M   'P 1'
#
loop_
_entity.id
_entity.type
_entity.pdbx_description
1 polymer ?
#
loop_
_entity_poly.entity_id
_entity_poly.type
_entity_poly.pdbx_seq_one_letter_code
_entity_poly.pdbx_strand_id
1 'polypeptide(L)'
;MNPKNDPEKKHFYTYCINEKDYIKKGERVEMFIFYEYIEKTLNEFPKINDDIFEIIRLFLNNIYLLIAKPEENEKYLKYAVYIEEKAEELEKIGREKIRSFVDFSDIDNDEIKKLNNLRINIRILEDLFWLVVKNKEIPDNGLYLVIPHFLNVSSKYVFYYIVVKYYDELKPIKRLDIIEVKYNEEKYREYLNKYKNKRLDEYI
;
A
#
# COMPACT_ATOMS: atom_id res chain seq x y z
N MET A 1 -17.82 -10.98 -36.98
CA MET A 1 -16.50 -11.59 -36.72
C MET A 1 -16.33 -11.75 -35.21
N ASN A 2 -15.85 -12.91 -34.76
CA ASN A 2 -15.61 -13.19 -33.34
C ASN A 2 -14.42 -12.31 -32.85
N PRO A 3 -14.52 -11.53 -31.76
CA PRO A 3 -13.47 -10.61 -31.31
C PRO A 3 -12.12 -11.29 -30.98
N LYS A 4 -12.09 -12.62 -30.90
CA LYS A 4 -10.89 -13.44 -30.67
C LYS A 4 -10.02 -13.66 -31.92
N ASN A 5 -10.51 -13.29 -33.11
CA ASN A 5 -9.82 -13.52 -34.39
C ASN A 5 -9.35 -12.24 -35.07
N ASP A 6 -9.33 -11.12 -34.35
CA ASP A 6 -8.76 -9.87 -34.85
C ASP A 6 -7.22 -9.91 -34.69
N PRO A 7 -6.45 -10.04 -35.79
CA PRO A 7 -4.99 -10.12 -35.73
C PRO A 7 -4.38 -8.81 -35.20
N GLU A 8 -5.01 -7.65 -35.44
CA GLU A 8 -4.48 -6.35 -35.03
C GLU A 8 -4.46 -6.19 -33.51
N LYS A 9 -5.46 -6.74 -32.81
CA LYS A 9 -5.46 -6.78 -31.33
C LYS A 9 -4.48 -7.79 -30.73
N LYS A 10 -4.10 -8.82 -31.48
CA LYS A 10 -3.12 -9.84 -31.03
C LYS A 10 -1.68 -9.37 -31.17
N HIS A 11 -1.43 -8.33 -32.00
CA HIS A 11 -0.09 -7.85 -32.34
C HIS A 11 0.32 -6.51 -31.70
N PHE A 12 -0.54 -5.90 -30.86
CA PHE A 12 -0.18 -4.66 -30.14
C PHE A 12 1.06 -4.84 -29.24
N TYR A 13 1.23 -6.02 -28.62
CA TYR A 13 2.43 -6.36 -27.83
C TYR A 13 3.67 -6.69 -28.68
N THR A 14 3.51 -6.93 -29.99
CA THR A 14 4.61 -7.30 -30.89
C THR A 14 5.30 -6.07 -31.49
N TYR A 15 4.63 -4.91 -31.54
CA TYR A 15 5.18 -3.68 -32.12
C TYR A 15 6.16 -2.92 -31.20
N CYS A 16 6.29 -3.29 -29.92
CA CYS A 16 7.32 -2.70 -29.05
C CYS A 16 8.71 -3.37 -29.21
N ILE A 17 8.89 -4.23 -30.22
CA ILE A 17 10.16 -4.89 -30.51
C ILE A 17 10.49 -4.66 -31.98
N ASN A 18 10.90 -3.45 -32.34
CA ASN A 18 11.85 -3.22 -33.44
C ASN A 18 12.15 -1.74 -33.56
N GLU A 19 13.12 -1.26 -32.79
CA GLU A 19 14.10 -0.32 -33.30
C GLU A 19 15.41 -0.53 -32.54
N LYS A 20 16.49 -0.63 -33.31
CA LYS A 20 17.83 -0.99 -32.85
C LYS A 20 18.40 0.17 -32.04
N ASP A 21 18.22 0.12 -30.73
CA ASP A 21 19.19 0.44 -29.68
C ASP A 21 18.53 0.16 -28.32
N TYR A 22 18.63 -1.11 -27.90
CA TYR A 22 18.38 -1.67 -26.57
C TYR A 22 17.48 -0.89 -25.59
N ILE A 23 16.16 -0.97 -25.77
CA ILE A 23 15.25 -0.87 -24.61
C ILE A 23 15.34 -2.21 -23.87
N LYS A 24 16.10 -2.25 -22.78
CA LYS A 24 16.12 -3.38 -21.86
C LYS A 24 14.71 -3.59 -21.31
N LYS A 25 14.11 -4.72 -21.67
CA LYS A 25 12.91 -5.26 -21.01
C LYS A 25 13.28 -5.61 -19.57
N GLY A 26 13.10 -4.68 -18.62
CA GLY A 26 13.18 -5.00 -17.18
C GLY A 26 13.92 -4.03 -16.25
N GLU A 27 13.89 -2.71 -16.44
CA GLU A 27 14.49 -1.79 -15.45
C GLU A 27 13.47 -0.88 -14.72
N ARG A 28 12.19 -0.83 -15.12
CA ARG A 28 11.14 -0.03 -14.45
C ARG A 28 9.73 -0.65 -14.42
N VAL A 29 9.64 -1.97 -14.26
CA VAL A 29 8.34 -2.67 -14.34
C VAL A 29 7.50 -2.33 -13.11
N GLU A 30 8.13 -2.25 -11.94
CA GLU A 30 7.45 -2.00 -10.68
C GLU A 30 7.00 -0.54 -10.56
N MET A 31 7.77 0.42 -11.07
CA MET A 31 7.34 1.83 -11.12
C MET A 31 6.14 2.03 -12.03
N PHE A 32 6.08 1.31 -13.16
CA PHE A 32 4.91 1.34 -14.02
C PHE A 32 3.67 0.78 -13.31
N ILE A 33 3.78 -0.38 -12.66
CA ILE A 33 2.69 -0.97 -11.86
C ILE A 33 2.26 -0.01 -10.75
N PHE A 34 3.21 0.66 -10.09
CA PHE A 34 2.92 1.65 -9.07
C PHE A 34 2.09 2.82 -9.61
N TYR A 35 2.45 3.38 -10.77
CA TYR A 35 1.67 4.45 -11.39
C TYR A 35 0.28 4.01 -11.84
N GLU A 36 0.14 2.85 -12.47
CA GLU A 36 -1.17 2.29 -12.84
C GLU A 36 -2.06 2.13 -11.59
N TYR A 37 -1.47 1.69 -10.48
CA TYR A 37 -2.20 1.51 -9.23
C TYR A 37 -2.61 2.84 -8.59
N ILE A 38 -1.82 3.91 -8.75
CA ILE A 38 -2.20 5.27 -8.34
C ILE A 38 -3.44 5.72 -9.13
N GLU A 39 -3.41 5.59 -10.45
CA GLU A 39 -4.53 5.97 -11.32
C GLU A 39 -5.80 5.20 -10.96
N LYS A 40 -5.70 3.88 -10.77
CA LYS A 40 -6.81 3.04 -10.28
C LYS A 40 -7.36 3.58 -8.96
N THR A 41 -6.48 3.86 -7.99
CA THR A 41 -6.87 4.34 -6.66
C THR A 41 -7.59 5.69 -6.73
N LEU A 42 -7.13 6.59 -7.59
CA LEU A 42 -7.75 7.90 -7.81
C LEU A 42 -9.13 7.80 -8.50
N ASN A 43 -9.28 6.88 -9.45
CA ASN A 43 -10.55 6.63 -10.14
C ASN A 43 -11.60 6.03 -9.21
N GLU A 44 -11.18 5.18 -8.28
CA GLU A 44 -12.03 4.54 -7.26
C GLU A 44 -12.21 5.41 -6.00
N PHE A 45 -11.59 6.60 -5.95
CA PHE A 45 -11.54 7.42 -4.74
C PHE A 45 -12.96 7.84 -4.30
N PRO A 46 -13.35 7.59 -3.04
CA PRO A 46 -14.69 7.89 -2.55
C PRO A 46 -14.96 9.41 -2.55
N LYS A 47 -16.17 9.81 -2.94
CA LYS A 47 -16.62 11.21 -2.87
C LYS A 47 -17.03 11.51 -1.43
N ILE A 48 -16.12 12.11 -0.68
CA ILE A 48 -16.31 12.47 0.73
C ILE A 48 -15.98 13.94 0.89
N ASN A 49 -16.86 14.67 1.60
CA ASN A 49 -16.64 16.07 1.94
C ASN A 49 -15.91 16.15 3.29
N ASP A 50 -14.59 15.94 3.24
CA ASP A 50 -13.70 15.96 4.40
C ASP A 50 -12.32 16.43 3.94
N ASP A 51 -11.80 17.48 4.59
CA ASP A 51 -10.54 18.15 4.20
C ASP A 51 -9.36 17.17 4.17
N ILE A 52 -9.34 16.16 5.03
CA ILE A 52 -8.25 15.18 5.06
C ILE A 52 -8.30 14.29 3.84
N PHE A 53 -9.49 13.87 3.40
CA PHE A 53 -9.63 13.10 2.16
C PHE A 53 -9.26 13.92 0.92
N GLU A 54 -9.52 15.22 0.93
CA GLU A 54 -9.06 16.12 -0.15
C GLU A 54 -7.53 16.22 -0.19
N ILE A 55 -6.88 16.37 0.96
CA ILE A 55 -5.41 16.35 1.05
C ILE A 55 -4.87 15.01 0.58
N ILE A 56 -5.48 13.89 0.99
CA ILE A 56 -5.04 12.55 0.58
C ILE A 56 -5.10 12.43 -0.95
N ARG A 57 -6.24 12.83 -1.54
CA ARG A 57 -6.44 12.80 -2.98
C ARG A 57 -5.45 13.69 -3.72
N LEU A 58 -5.20 14.90 -3.21
CA LEU A 58 -4.24 15.83 -3.78
C LEU A 58 -2.83 15.25 -3.77
N PHE A 59 -2.40 14.62 -2.67
CA PHE A 59 -1.07 14.03 -2.60
C PHE A 59 -0.94 12.83 -3.55
N LEU A 60 -1.92 11.91 -3.58
CA LEU A 60 -1.93 10.79 -4.53
C LEU A 60 -1.83 11.29 -5.98
N ASN A 61 -2.56 12.35 -6.32
CA ASN A 61 -2.48 13.01 -7.63
C ASN A 61 -1.10 13.61 -7.93
N ASN A 62 -0.25 13.86 -6.93
CA ASN A 62 1.06 14.50 -7.12
C ASN A 62 2.24 13.55 -6.93
N ILE A 63 2.03 12.27 -6.58
CA ILE A 63 3.15 11.32 -6.36
C ILE A 63 4.10 11.24 -7.57
N TYR A 64 3.58 11.27 -8.81
CA TYR A 64 4.43 11.26 -10.01
C TYR A 64 5.38 12.47 -10.04
N LEU A 65 4.91 13.64 -9.59
CA LEU A 65 5.68 14.87 -9.53
C LEU A 65 6.74 14.78 -8.43
N LEU A 66 6.39 14.21 -7.28
CA LEU A 66 7.30 13.96 -6.16
C LEU A 66 8.43 12.99 -6.52
N ILE A 67 8.13 12.02 -7.39
CA ILE A 67 9.17 11.11 -7.90
C ILE A 67 10.07 11.81 -8.92
N ALA A 68 9.49 12.64 -9.80
CA ALA A 68 10.22 13.38 -10.83
C ALA A 68 11.07 14.54 -10.28
N LYS A 69 10.66 15.15 -9.15
CA LYS A 69 11.30 16.30 -8.50
C LYS A 69 11.45 16.06 -6.99
N PRO A 70 12.30 15.12 -6.57
CA PRO A 70 12.44 14.74 -5.16
C PRO A 70 12.84 15.89 -4.22
N GLU A 71 13.51 16.92 -4.74
CA GLU A 71 13.85 18.14 -4.02
C GLU A 71 12.62 18.93 -3.53
N GLU A 72 11.46 18.72 -4.14
CA GLU A 72 10.21 19.35 -3.74
C GLU A 72 9.48 18.60 -2.62
N ASN A 73 9.89 17.37 -2.30
CA ASN A 73 9.17 16.48 -1.37
C ASN A 73 9.06 17.05 0.04
N GLU A 74 10.08 17.79 0.49
CA GLU A 74 10.08 18.44 1.80
C GLU A 74 8.87 19.38 1.99
N LYS A 75 8.43 20.07 0.92
CA LYS A 75 7.25 20.95 0.96
C LYS A 75 5.95 20.19 1.22
N TYR A 76 5.94 18.89 0.94
CA TYR A 76 4.78 18.02 1.13
C TYR A 76 4.79 17.31 2.50
N LEU A 77 5.91 17.32 3.22
CA LEU A 77 6.01 16.73 4.56
C LEU A 77 4.98 17.31 5.52
N LYS A 78 4.68 18.62 5.43
CA LYS A 78 3.65 19.28 6.24
C LYS A 78 2.27 18.61 6.12
N TYR A 79 1.93 18.04 4.95
CA TYR A 79 0.66 17.35 4.76
C TYR A 79 0.67 15.98 5.43
N ALA A 80 1.79 15.25 5.33
CA ALA A 80 1.93 13.96 6.00
C ALA A 80 1.83 14.12 7.53
N VAL A 81 2.53 15.10 8.11
CA VAL A 81 2.47 15.40 9.55
C VAL A 81 1.05 15.81 9.96
N TYR A 82 0.38 16.66 9.19
CA TYR A 82 -1.00 17.06 9.50
C TYR A 82 -1.97 15.87 9.50
N ILE A 83 -1.86 14.95 8.53
CA ILE A 83 -2.66 13.73 8.50
C ILE A 83 -2.31 12.82 9.68
N GLU A 84 -1.04 12.73 10.05
CA GLU A 84 -0.58 11.95 11.21
C GLU A 84 -1.24 12.45 12.51
N GLU A 85 -1.20 13.76 12.76
CA GLU A 85 -1.86 14.37 13.94
C GLU A 85 -3.35 14.02 13.98
N LYS A 86 -4.05 14.11 12.84
CA LYS A 86 -5.47 13.76 12.74
C LYS A 86 -5.73 12.26 12.87
N ALA A 87 -4.83 11.43 12.36
CA ALA A 87 -4.90 9.99 12.53
C ALA A 87 -4.71 9.59 14.00
N GLU A 88 -3.84 10.27 14.74
CA GLU A 88 -3.62 10.06 16.18
C GLU A 88 -4.80 10.52 17.03
N GLU A 89 -5.41 11.66 16.71
CA GLU A 89 -6.65 12.12 17.34
C GLU A 89 -7.76 11.07 17.18
N LEU A 90 -7.98 10.58 15.94
CA LEU A 90 -8.97 9.54 15.67
C LEU A 90 -8.58 8.19 16.29
N GLU A 91 -7.30 7.86 16.35
CA GLU A 91 -6.81 6.63 16.99
C GLU A 91 -7.17 6.59 18.48
N LYS A 92 -6.97 7.70 19.20
CA LYS A 92 -7.30 7.80 20.63
C LYS A 92 -8.78 7.46 20.85
N ILE A 93 -9.67 8.07 20.07
CA ILE A 93 -11.12 7.82 20.13
C ILE A 93 -11.44 6.39 19.68
N GLY A 94 -10.83 5.93 18.59
CA GLY A 94 -11.09 4.62 18.00
C GLY A 94 -10.66 3.45 18.88
N ARG A 95 -9.56 3.60 19.63
CA ARG A 95 -9.08 2.57 20.59
C ARG A 95 -9.98 2.42 21.80
N GLU A 96 -10.70 3.47 22.19
CA GLU A 96 -11.73 3.37 23.23
C GLU A 96 -12.93 2.54 22.75
N LYS A 97 -13.27 2.68 21.46
CA LYS A 97 -14.39 1.98 20.81
C LYS A 97 -14.07 0.53 20.46
N ILE A 98 -12.94 0.28 19.81
CA ILE A 98 -12.57 -1.04 19.28
C ILE A 98 -11.21 -1.48 19.86
N ARG A 99 -11.25 -2.51 20.70
CA ARG A 99 -10.04 -3.15 21.28
C ARG A 99 -9.56 -4.38 20.52
N SER A 100 -10.28 -4.80 19.49
CA SER A 100 -10.04 -6.02 18.73
C SER A 100 -9.92 -5.74 17.23
N PHE A 101 -9.62 -6.74 16.40
CA PHE A 101 -9.62 -6.54 14.95
C PHE A 101 -11.03 -6.23 14.44
N VAL A 102 -11.13 -5.48 13.35
CA VAL A 102 -12.41 -5.19 12.69
C VAL A 102 -12.54 -6.10 11.49
N ASP A 103 -13.67 -6.80 11.39
CA ASP A 103 -14.03 -7.52 10.18
C ASP A 103 -14.74 -6.59 9.20
N PHE A 104 -14.26 -6.54 7.96
CA PHE A 104 -14.89 -5.80 6.87
C PHE A 104 -15.56 -6.72 5.83
N SER A 105 -15.52 -8.05 6.01
CA SER A 105 -16.01 -9.02 5.02
C SER A 105 -17.52 -8.98 4.81
N ASP A 106 -18.29 -8.91 5.90
CA ASP A 106 -19.76 -8.95 5.91
C ASP A 106 -20.40 -7.57 6.21
N ILE A 107 -19.79 -6.50 5.71
CA ILE A 107 -20.37 -5.15 5.81
C ILE A 107 -21.25 -4.90 4.59
N ASP A 108 -22.49 -4.45 4.78
CA ASP A 108 -23.39 -4.13 3.67
C ASP A 108 -23.23 -2.68 3.17
N ASN A 109 -22.83 -1.76 4.05
CA ASN A 109 -22.70 -0.34 3.76
C ASN A 109 -21.65 -0.03 2.68
N ASP A 110 -22.11 0.50 1.55
CA ASP A 110 -21.27 0.83 0.39
C ASP A 110 -20.24 1.92 0.65
N GLU A 111 -20.51 2.87 1.55
CA GLU A 111 -19.55 3.92 1.91
C GLU A 111 -18.38 3.31 2.68
N ILE A 112 -18.67 2.44 3.65
CA ILE A 112 -17.64 1.70 4.42
C ILE A 112 -16.80 0.83 3.49
N LYS A 113 -17.42 0.12 2.54
CA LYS A 113 -16.69 -0.69 1.54
C LYS A 113 -15.74 0.17 0.72
N LYS A 114 -16.19 1.31 0.19
CA LYS A 114 -15.36 2.21 -0.61
C LYS A 114 -14.21 2.80 0.20
N LEU A 115 -14.46 3.17 1.45
CA LEU A 115 -13.45 3.65 2.39
C LEU A 115 -12.40 2.57 2.70
N ASN A 116 -12.84 1.35 3.01
CA ASN A 116 -11.91 0.26 3.29
C ASN A 116 -11.12 -0.16 2.03
N ASN A 117 -11.73 -0.10 0.84
CA ASN A 117 -11.02 -0.28 -0.43
C ASN A 117 -9.95 0.80 -0.64
N LEU A 118 -10.25 2.08 -0.37
CA LEU A 118 -9.26 3.15 -0.40
C LEU A 118 -8.10 2.85 0.56
N ARG A 119 -8.39 2.48 1.81
CA ARG A 119 -7.37 2.10 2.80
C ARG A 119 -6.48 0.98 2.28
N ILE A 120 -7.08 -0.11 1.76
CA ILE A 120 -6.34 -1.26 1.22
C ILE A 120 -5.47 -0.82 0.03
N ASN A 121 -6.04 -0.04 -0.89
CA ASN A 121 -5.32 0.47 -2.05
C ASN A 121 -4.11 1.32 -1.64
N ILE A 122 -4.24 2.20 -0.63
CA ILE A 122 -3.13 2.99 -0.09
C ILE A 122 -2.03 2.09 0.49
N ARG A 123 -2.36 1.00 1.19
CA ARG A 123 -1.35 0.05 1.69
C ARG A 123 -0.64 -0.70 0.57
N ILE A 124 -1.38 -1.11 -0.47
CA ILE A 124 -0.79 -1.73 -1.65
C ILE A 124 0.16 -0.76 -2.36
N LEU A 125 -0.20 0.53 -2.45
CA LEU A 125 0.70 1.57 -2.96
C LEU A 125 1.97 1.69 -2.14
N GLU A 126 1.88 1.63 -0.81
CA GLU A 126 3.06 1.66 0.07
C GLU A 126 3.98 0.47 -0.21
N ASP A 127 3.43 -0.74 -0.31
CA ASP A 127 4.19 -1.96 -0.63
C ASP A 127 4.83 -1.88 -2.03
N LEU A 128 4.08 -1.42 -3.02
CA LEU A 128 4.57 -1.22 -4.39
C LEU A 128 5.71 -0.19 -4.41
N PHE A 129 5.59 0.91 -3.67
CA PHE A 129 6.66 1.91 -3.56
C PHE A 129 7.94 1.28 -2.99
N TRP A 130 7.84 0.46 -1.96
CA TRP A 130 9.01 -0.22 -1.40
C TRP A 130 9.63 -1.24 -2.37
N LEU A 131 8.84 -1.88 -3.23
CA LEU A 131 9.36 -2.71 -4.32
C LEU A 131 10.15 -1.89 -5.34
N VAL A 132 9.65 -0.71 -5.73
CA VAL A 132 10.35 0.23 -6.62
C VAL A 132 11.70 0.65 -6.04
N VAL A 133 11.76 0.99 -4.74
CA VAL A 133 13.01 1.34 -4.04
C VAL A 133 13.96 0.14 -3.97
N LYS A 134 13.44 -1.04 -3.59
CA LYS A 134 14.24 -2.28 -3.50
C LYS A 134 14.88 -2.65 -4.84
N ASN A 135 14.18 -2.43 -5.95
CA ASN A 135 14.68 -2.67 -7.30
C ASN A 135 15.59 -1.56 -7.83
N LYS A 136 15.88 -0.54 -7.02
CA LYS A 136 16.75 0.61 -7.36
C LYS A 136 16.25 1.42 -8.55
N GLU A 137 14.95 1.39 -8.81
CA GLU A 137 14.33 2.21 -9.87
C GLU A 137 14.23 3.68 -9.46
N ILE A 138 14.25 3.93 -8.14
CA ILE A 138 14.40 5.24 -7.50
C ILE A 138 15.64 5.18 -6.60
N PRO A 139 16.44 6.26 -6.52
CA PRO A 139 17.55 6.34 -5.57
C PRO A 139 17.05 6.18 -4.12
N ASP A 140 17.73 5.33 -3.37
CA ASP A 140 17.54 5.24 -1.92
C ASP A 140 18.25 6.40 -1.21
N ASN A 141 17.67 7.59 -1.38
CA ASN A 141 18.02 8.78 -0.63
C ASN A 141 16.78 9.27 0.12
N GLY A 142 16.99 9.90 1.28
CA GLY A 142 15.90 10.24 2.21
C GLY A 142 14.81 11.15 1.61
N LEU A 143 15.03 11.76 0.44
CA LEU A 143 14.08 12.65 -0.22
C LEU A 143 12.76 11.97 -0.55
N TYR A 144 12.78 10.67 -0.85
CA TYR A 144 11.57 9.94 -1.24
C TYR A 144 10.76 9.40 -0.05
N LEU A 145 11.29 9.46 1.18
CA LEU A 145 10.63 8.92 2.38
C LEU A 145 9.31 9.62 2.73
N VAL A 146 9.07 10.81 2.18
CA VAL A 146 7.80 11.52 2.33
C VAL A 146 6.64 10.72 1.73
N ILE A 147 6.86 9.99 0.63
CA ILE A 147 5.83 9.21 -0.07
C ILE A 147 5.34 8.03 0.79
N PRO A 148 6.18 7.08 1.25
CA PRO A 148 5.73 5.97 2.09
C PRO A 148 5.23 6.47 3.45
N HIS A 149 5.81 7.54 4.01
CA HIS A 149 5.28 8.13 5.24
C HIS A 149 3.83 8.59 5.05
N PHE A 150 3.57 9.37 4.00
CA PHE A 150 2.23 9.83 3.65
C PHE A 150 1.25 8.67 3.43
N LEU A 151 1.64 7.64 2.68
CA LEU A 151 0.78 6.47 2.40
C LEU A 151 0.42 5.75 3.72
N ASN A 152 1.40 5.52 4.59
CA ASN A 152 1.18 4.88 5.89
C ASN A 152 0.18 5.67 6.76
N VAL A 153 0.41 6.98 6.96
CA VAL A 153 -0.46 7.80 7.82
C VAL A 153 -1.85 7.99 7.22
N SER A 154 -1.97 8.04 5.89
CA SER A 154 -3.26 8.10 5.19
C SER A 154 -4.08 6.82 5.39
N SER A 155 -3.46 5.65 5.24
CA SER A 155 -4.12 4.37 5.52
C SER A 155 -4.59 4.26 6.98
N LYS A 156 -3.76 4.73 7.92
CA LYS A 156 -4.10 4.82 9.35
C LYS A 156 -5.31 5.75 9.58
N TYR A 157 -5.29 6.94 8.99
CA TYR A 157 -6.38 7.90 9.09
C TYR A 157 -7.69 7.29 8.57
N VAL A 158 -7.69 6.73 7.36
CA VAL A 158 -8.89 6.13 6.76
C VAL A 158 -9.44 5.01 7.63
N PHE A 159 -8.57 4.16 8.20
CA PHE A 159 -9.01 3.12 9.14
C PHE A 159 -9.73 3.70 10.36
N TYR A 160 -9.11 4.64 11.05
CA TYR A 160 -9.74 5.20 12.26
C TYR A 160 -10.93 6.10 11.97
N TYR A 161 -10.98 6.74 10.79
CA TYR A 161 -12.17 7.43 10.31
C TYR A 161 -13.35 6.46 10.20
N ILE A 162 -13.14 5.30 9.58
CA ILE A 162 -14.18 4.26 9.49
C ILE A 162 -14.60 3.81 10.89
N VAL A 163 -13.63 3.50 11.76
CA VAL A 163 -13.88 3.02 13.14
C VAL A 163 -14.69 4.03 13.96
N VAL A 164 -14.32 5.30 13.90
CA VAL A 164 -14.96 6.33 14.72
C VAL A 164 -16.34 6.67 14.18
N LYS A 165 -16.48 6.82 12.85
CA LYS A 165 -17.73 7.27 12.20
C LYS A 165 -18.78 6.16 12.13
N TYR A 166 -18.39 4.92 11.86
CA TYR A 166 -19.31 3.80 11.61
C TYR A 166 -19.27 2.73 12.68
N TYR A 167 -18.81 3.07 13.89
CA TYR A 167 -18.63 2.10 14.98
C TYR A 167 -19.78 1.11 15.15
N ASP A 168 -21.02 1.60 15.11
CA ASP A 168 -22.23 0.79 15.34
C ASP A 168 -22.48 -0.26 14.24
N GLU A 169 -21.87 -0.08 13.06
CA GLU A 169 -21.96 -0.99 11.91
C GLU A 169 -20.78 -1.98 11.83
N LEU A 170 -19.75 -1.80 12.67
CA LEU A 170 -18.55 -2.62 12.64
C LEU A 170 -18.68 -3.82 13.56
N LYS A 171 -18.36 -5.00 13.03
CA LYS A 171 -18.26 -6.23 13.82
C LYS A 171 -16.82 -6.39 14.31
N PRO A 172 -16.53 -6.20 15.61
CA PRO A 172 -15.23 -6.53 16.15
C PRO A 172 -15.05 -8.05 16.15
N ILE A 173 -13.98 -8.53 15.50
CA ILE A 173 -13.50 -9.90 15.67
C ILE A 173 -12.91 -9.96 17.07
N LYS A 174 -13.64 -10.53 18.03
CA LYS A 174 -13.02 -10.94 19.29
C LYS A 174 -11.82 -11.81 18.93
N ARG A 175 -10.60 -11.37 19.33
CA ARG A 175 -9.47 -12.29 19.37
C ARG A 175 -9.96 -13.50 20.17
N LEU A 176 -10.02 -14.67 19.53
CA LEU A 176 -10.21 -15.95 20.21
C LEU A 176 -8.96 -16.17 21.05
N ASP A 177 -8.98 -15.55 22.22
CA ASP A 177 -7.95 -15.52 23.25
C ASP A 177 -6.56 -15.09 22.78
N ILE A 178 -5.82 -14.52 23.71
CA ILE A 178 -4.37 -14.45 23.60
C ILE A 178 -3.92 -15.91 23.63
N ILE A 179 -3.68 -16.53 22.48
CA ILE A 179 -2.87 -17.74 22.44
C ILE A 179 -1.48 -17.26 22.85
N GLU A 180 -1.17 -17.42 24.12
CA GLU A 180 0.20 -17.37 24.63
C GLU A 180 0.95 -18.48 23.90
N VAL A 181 1.58 -18.14 22.78
CA VAL A 181 2.43 -19.06 22.03
C VAL A 181 3.63 -19.32 22.93
N LYS A 182 3.55 -20.35 23.77
CA LYS A 182 4.70 -20.86 24.51
C LYS A 182 5.77 -21.22 23.50
N TYR A 183 6.84 -20.45 23.49
CA TYR A 183 8.01 -20.68 22.67
C TYR A 183 8.53 -22.10 22.97
N ASN A 184 8.38 -23.00 22.00
CA ASN A 184 8.93 -24.35 22.13
C ASN A 184 10.43 -24.29 21.82
N GLU A 185 11.19 -23.96 22.87
CA GLU A 185 12.63 -23.78 22.84
C GLU A 185 13.35 -25.03 22.31
N GLU A 186 12.82 -26.23 22.59
CA GLU A 186 13.32 -27.50 22.07
C GLU A 186 13.20 -27.58 20.55
N LYS A 187 12.02 -27.27 19.99
CA LYS A 187 11.79 -27.31 18.55
C LYS A 187 12.61 -26.27 17.80
N TYR A 188 12.85 -25.10 18.42
CA TYR A 188 13.75 -24.10 17.88
C TYR A 188 15.23 -24.52 17.94
N ARG A 189 15.66 -25.19 19.02
CA ARG A 189 17.01 -25.79 19.11
C ARG A 189 17.20 -26.92 18.10
N GLU A 190 16.19 -27.77 17.87
CA GLU A 190 16.20 -28.77 16.80
C GLU A 190 16.33 -28.12 15.43
N TYR A 191 15.58 -27.05 15.16
CA TYR A 191 15.67 -26.30 13.92
C TYR A 191 17.06 -25.69 13.71
N LEU A 192 17.61 -25.03 14.73
CA LEU A 192 18.98 -24.50 14.68
C LEU A 192 20.03 -25.59 14.46
N ASN A 193 19.90 -26.75 15.12
CA ASN A 193 20.82 -27.87 14.93
C ASN A 193 20.71 -28.47 13.52
N LYS A 194 19.52 -28.50 12.93
CA LYS A 194 19.30 -28.99 11.56
C LYS A 194 19.98 -28.13 10.49
N TYR A 195 20.13 -26.83 10.73
CA TYR A 195 20.64 -25.88 9.73
C TYR A 195 22.02 -25.29 10.07
N LYS A 196 22.58 -25.52 11.26
CA LYS A 196 23.92 -25.02 11.66
C LYS A 196 25.10 -25.68 10.94
N ASN A 197 24.90 -26.79 10.23
CA ASN A 197 26.00 -27.55 9.60
C ASN A 197 25.97 -27.56 8.06
N LYS A 198 25.28 -26.62 7.41
CA LYS A 198 25.36 -26.48 5.95
C LYS A 198 26.24 -25.30 5.58
N ARG A 199 27.30 -25.56 4.81
CA ARG A 199 28.11 -24.49 4.20
C ARG A 199 27.36 -23.94 2.97
N LEU A 200 27.60 -22.66 2.67
CA LEU A 200 26.85 -21.89 1.65
C LEU A 200 26.92 -22.51 0.24
N ASP A 201 27.96 -23.31 0.01
CA ASP A 201 28.29 -24.10 -1.18
C ASP A 201 27.40 -25.35 -1.35
N GLU A 202 26.62 -25.76 -0.34
CA GLU A 202 25.64 -26.85 -0.45
C GLU A 202 24.23 -26.39 -0.90
N TYR A 203 24.08 -25.10 -1.25
CA TYR A 203 22.81 -24.49 -1.68
C TYR A 203 22.83 -23.92 -3.10
N ILE A 204 23.91 -24.10 -3.86
CA ILE A 204 23.99 -23.75 -5.30
C ILE A 204 23.77 -25.02 -6.14
#